data_AF-A0A6L6PQU7-F1
#
_entry.id   AF-A0A6L6PQU7-F1
#
_cell.length_a   1.000
_cell.length_b   1.000
_cell.length_c   1.000
_cell.angle_alpha   90.00
_cell.angle_beta   90.00
_cell.angle_gamma   90.00
#
_symmetry.space_group_name_H-M   'P 1'
#
loop_
_entity.id
_entity.type
_entity.pdbx_description
1 polymer ?
#
loop_
_entity_poly.entity_id
_entity_poly.type
_entity_poly.pdbx_seq_one_letter_code
_entity_poly.pdbx_strand_id
1 'polypeptide(L)'
;MTNNTTLAMLDQPELQQLAINASTAGDSASAIAYLKEAVSRADATAIAHYLLGAEYAQIQMYPRAIGEMEAAIALDPALSIARLQLGLLWLGANDNARAADVLQPLTELADTQALHHFGAGLLHLIREEKAEAVCSLNAGVALNTAIPPLNLDMQKIVQQLEQDLPAANDAPQAAPAATDDGQHILLSAYTGLRH
;
A
#
# COMPACT_ATOMS: atom_id res chain seq x y z
N MET A 1 16.05 -35.00 15.50
CA MET A 1 14.57 -34.93 15.45
C MET A 1 14.01 -34.20 16.67
N THR A 2 14.62 -33.09 17.12
CA THR A 2 14.27 -32.42 18.39
C THR A 2 13.54 -31.09 18.21
N ASN A 3 13.63 -30.42 17.05
CA ASN A 3 13.03 -29.10 16.86
C ASN A 3 11.50 -29.09 16.91
N ASN A 4 10.83 -30.15 16.43
CA ASN A 4 9.37 -30.16 16.34
C ASN A 4 8.66 -30.23 17.70
N THR A 5 9.34 -30.75 18.74
CA THR A 5 8.77 -30.87 20.10
C THR A 5 8.89 -29.55 20.86
N THR A 6 9.94 -28.77 20.61
CA THR A 6 10.14 -27.46 21.25
C THR A 6 9.16 -26.41 20.73
N LEU A 7 8.85 -26.44 19.43
CA LEU A 7 7.89 -25.52 18.82
C LEU A 7 6.47 -25.68 19.38
N ALA A 8 6.05 -26.93 19.65
CA ALA A 8 4.73 -27.25 20.16
C ALA A 8 4.47 -26.74 21.59
N MET A 9 5.50 -26.34 22.34
CA MET A 9 5.37 -25.77 23.69
C MET A 9 5.17 -24.26 23.70
N LEU A 10 5.50 -23.58 22.61
CA LEU A 10 5.38 -22.13 22.51
C LEU A 10 3.92 -21.73 22.32
N ASP A 11 3.51 -20.56 22.80
CA ASP A 11 2.20 -19.97 22.49
C ASP A 11 2.23 -19.09 21.21
N GLN A 12 1.08 -18.56 20.80
CA GLN A 12 0.97 -17.70 19.61
C GLN A 12 1.87 -16.44 19.71
N PRO A 13 1.84 -15.65 20.80
CA PRO A 13 2.77 -14.54 20.99
C PRO A 13 4.25 -14.92 20.90
N GLU A 14 4.66 -16.03 21.49
CA GLU A 14 6.05 -16.51 21.47
C GLU A 14 6.49 -16.90 20.05
N LEU A 15 5.66 -17.65 19.32
CA LEU A 15 5.91 -18.01 17.92
C LEU A 15 6.01 -16.77 17.04
N GLN A 16 5.11 -15.82 17.22
CA GLN A 16 5.13 -14.55 16.49
C GLN A 16 6.41 -13.76 16.76
N GLN A 17 6.82 -13.62 18.02
CA GLN A 17 8.01 -12.87 18.37
C GLN A 17 9.29 -13.53 17.83
N LEU A 18 9.39 -14.85 17.91
CA LEU A 18 10.51 -15.59 17.34
C LEU A 18 10.56 -15.49 15.82
N ALA A 19 9.41 -15.52 15.16
CA ALA A 19 9.32 -15.32 13.72
C ALA A 19 9.81 -13.94 13.31
N ILE A 20 9.38 -12.88 14.00
CA ILE A 20 9.83 -11.50 13.75
C ILE A 20 11.34 -11.41 13.96
N ASN A 21 11.87 -11.95 15.06
CA ASN A 21 13.31 -11.93 15.32
C ASN A 21 14.10 -12.66 14.22
N ALA A 22 13.63 -13.83 13.78
CA ALA A 22 14.26 -14.58 12.69
C ALA A 22 14.22 -13.81 11.35
N SER A 23 13.06 -13.24 11.00
CA SER A 23 12.87 -12.43 9.79
C SER A 23 13.81 -11.21 9.78
N THR A 24 13.88 -10.47 10.90
CA THR A 24 14.80 -9.31 11.02
C THR A 24 16.28 -9.69 10.96
N ALA A 25 16.63 -10.94 11.32
CA ALA A 25 17.97 -11.49 11.18
C ALA A 25 18.27 -12.03 9.77
N GLY A 26 17.30 -11.99 8.85
CA GLY A 26 17.39 -12.57 7.51
C GLY A 26 17.31 -14.10 7.49
N ASP A 27 16.90 -14.73 8.59
CA ASP A 27 16.66 -16.17 8.66
C ASP A 27 15.20 -16.50 8.32
N SER A 28 14.88 -16.36 7.03
CA SER A 28 13.54 -16.66 6.51
C SER A 28 13.11 -18.11 6.73
N ALA A 29 14.06 -19.05 6.81
CA ALA A 29 13.74 -20.45 7.05
C ALA A 29 13.16 -20.67 8.45
N SER A 30 13.81 -20.10 9.47
CA SER A 30 13.29 -20.15 10.84
C SER A 30 11.99 -19.35 10.99
N ALA A 31 11.90 -18.16 10.39
CA ALA A 31 10.68 -17.35 10.42
C ALA A 31 9.47 -18.12 9.87
N ILE A 32 9.62 -18.74 8.70
CA ILE A 32 8.58 -19.59 8.10
C ILE A 32 8.26 -20.79 9.00
N ALA A 33 9.24 -21.42 9.63
CA ALA A 33 8.98 -22.57 10.52
C ALA A 33 8.11 -22.17 11.72
N TYR A 34 8.42 -21.07 12.40
CA TYR A 34 7.63 -20.56 13.52
C TYR A 34 6.21 -20.15 13.08
N LEU A 35 6.10 -19.46 11.94
CA LEU A 35 4.81 -19.00 11.43
C LEU A 35 3.94 -20.15 10.91
N LYS A 36 4.53 -21.17 10.30
CA LYS A 36 3.80 -22.39 9.90
C LYS A 36 3.24 -23.15 11.09
N GLU A 37 4.01 -23.22 12.18
CA GLU A 37 3.51 -23.77 13.45
C GLU A 37 2.32 -22.92 13.94
N ALA A 38 2.46 -21.58 13.97
CA ALA A 38 1.42 -20.66 14.42
C ALA A 38 0.10 -20.81 13.63
N VAL A 39 0.15 -20.82 12.30
CA VAL A 39 -1.05 -20.94 11.45
C VAL A 39 -1.66 -22.34 11.44
N SER A 40 -0.93 -23.38 11.87
CA SER A 40 -1.44 -24.75 11.91
C SER A 40 -2.36 -25.03 13.11
N ARG A 41 -2.43 -24.08 14.06
CA ARG A 41 -3.12 -24.25 15.33
C ARG A 41 -4.54 -23.73 15.29
N ALA A 42 -5.37 -24.24 16.21
CA ALA A 42 -6.77 -23.84 16.32
C ALA A 42 -6.96 -22.36 16.74
N ASP A 43 -5.95 -21.77 17.38
CA ASP A 43 -5.92 -20.37 17.81
C ASP A 43 -5.12 -19.47 16.86
N ALA A 44 -4.93 -19.91 15.60
CA ALA A 44 -4.27 -19.11 14.57
C ALA A 44 -4.92 -17.73 14.40
N THR A 45 -4.08 -16.70 14.28
CA THR A 45 -4.52 -15.32 14.18
C THR A 45 -4.35 -14.78 12.76
N ALA A 46 -5.14 -13.76 12.39
CA ALA A 46 -4.95 -13.04 11.13
C ALA A 46 -3.52 -12.48 10.99
N ILE A 47 -2.91 -12.07 12.11
CA ILE A 47 -1.54 -11.56 12.15
C ILE A 47 -0.53 -12.65 11.80
N ALA A 48 -0.69 -13.88 12.30
CA ALA A 48 0.21 -14.99 11.96
C ALA A 48 0.18 -15.31 10.46
N HIS A 49 -1.02 -15.35 9.86
CA HIS A 49 -1.17 -15.51 8.41
C HIS A 49 -0.57 -14.33 7.63
N TYR A 50 -0.81 -13.10 8.06
CA TYR A 50 -0.21 -11.91 7.45
C TYR A 50 1.33 -11.97 7.46
N LEU A 51 1.93 -12.30 8.61
CA LEU A 51 3.38 -12.42 8.73
C LEU A 51 3.95 -13.55 7.87
N LEU A 52 3.26 -14.70 7.81
CA LEU A 52 3.68 -15.81 6.95
C LEU A 52 3.62 -15.43 5.47
N GLY A 53 2.56 -14.73 5.07
CA GLY A 53 2.42 -14.22 3.72
C GLY A 53 3.50 -13.19 3.36
N ALA A 54 3.81 -12.28 4.28
CA ALA A 54 4.87 -11.29 4.10
C ALA A 54 6.26 -11.94 3.94
N GLU A 55 6.55 -12.96 4.76
CA GLU A 55 7.80 -13.70 4.68
C GLU A 55 7.90 -14.48 3.35
N TYR A 56 6.81 -15.13 2.91
CA TYR A 56 6.77 -15.75 1.58
C TYR A 56 6.96 -14.75 0.44
N ALA A 57 6.39 -13.54 0.54
CA ALA A 57 6.58 -12.50 -0.46
C ALA A 57 8.05 -12.03 -0.51
N GLN A 58 8.71 -11.89 0.64
CA GLN A 58 10.12 -11.50 0.73
C GLN A 58 11.03 -12.50 0.00
N ILE A 59 10.75 -13.80 0.10
CA ILE A 59 11.48 -14.85 -0.62
C ILE A 59 10.87 -15.19 -2.00
N GLN A 60 10.03 -14.30 -2.54
CA GLN A 60 9.42 -14.38 -3.87
C GLN A 60 8.52 -15.60 -4.13
N MET A 61 8.03 -16.25 -3.06
CA MET A 61 7.02 -17.31 -3.14
C MET A 61 5.60 -16.73 -3.25
N TYR A 62 5.37 -15.91 -4.28
CA TYR A 62 4.14 -15.12 -4.42
C TYR A 62 2.83 -15.91 -4.33
N PRO A 63 2.67 -17.11 -4.93
CA PRO A 63 1.42 -17.87 -4.79
C PRO A 63 1.11 -18.27 -3.35
N ARG A 64 2.14 -18.56 -2.54
CA ARG A 64 1.95 -18.85 -1.11
C ARG A 64 1.64 -17.57 -0.33
N ALA A 65 2.33 -16.48 -0.66
CA ALA A 65 2.06 -15.18 -0.05
C ALA A 65 0.60 -14.74 -0.23
N ILE A 66 0.08 -14.89 -1.44
CA ILE A 66 -1.33 -14.60 -1.78
C ILE A 66 -2.28 -15.41 -0.90
N GLY A 67 -2.10 -16.74 -0.84
CA GLY A 67 -2.99 -17.61 -0.06
C GLY A 67 -3.00 -17.28 1.44
N GLU A 68 -1.85 -16.92 2.00
CA GLU A 68 -1.76 -16.52 3.42
C GLU A 68 -2.35 -15.13 3.66
N MET A 69 -2.21 -14.19 2.72
CA MET A 69 -2.86 -12.88 2.83
C MET A 69 -4.38 -12.98 2.71
N GLU A 70 -4.89 -13.85 1.83
CA GLU A 70 -6.33 -14.16 1.73
C GLU A 70 -6.85 -14.76 3.04
N ALA A 71 -6.11 -15.70 3.65
CA ALA A 71 -6.45 -16.26 4.95
C ALA A 71 -6.46 -15.19 6.07
N ALA A 72 -5.48 -14.29 6.07
CA ALA A 72 -5.43 -13.18 7.02
C ALA A 72 -6.67 -12.27 6.92
N ILE A 73 -7.07 -11.89 5.69
CA ILE A 73 -8.25 -11.06 5.44
C ILE A 73 -9.55 -11.80 5.78
N ALA A 74 -9.59 -13.12 5.57
CA ALA A 74 -10.75 -13.93 5.93
C ALA A 74 -10.96 -14.01 7.45
N LEU A 75 -9.87 -14.07 8.23
CA LEU A 75 -9.92 -14.07 9.70
C LEU A 75 -10.20 -12.69 10.28
N ASP A 76 -9.59 -11.65 9.73
CA ASP A 76 -9.80 -10.27 10.15
C ASP A 76 -10.01 -9.35 8.93
N PRO A 77 -11.29 -9.14 8.53
CA PRO A 77 -11.64 -8.18 7.51
C PRO A 77 -11.37 -6.73 7.90
N ALA A 78 -10.82 -6.38 9.07
CA ALA A 78 -10.37 -5.03 9.37
C ALA A 78 -8.85 -4.86 9.19
N LEU A 79 -8.10 -5.95 8.93
CA LEU A 79 -6.65 -5.94 8.77
C LEU A 79 -6.22 -5.30 7.44
N SER A 80 -6.27 -3.98 7.40
CA SER A 80 -6.06 -3.14 6.21
C SER A 80 -4.66 -3.32 5.61
N ILE A 81 -3.66 -3.60 6.44
CA ILE A 81 -2.30 -3.86 5.95
C ILE A 81 -2.21 -5.15 5.12
N ALA A 82 -2.97 -6.20 5.45
CA ALA A 82 -3.02 -7.42 4.67
C ALA A 82 -3.68 -7.19 3.30
N ARG A 83 -4.73 -6.35 3.25
CA ARG A 83 -5.33 -5.91 1.97
C ARG A 83 -4.36 -5.16 1.09
N LEU A 84 -3.61 -4.21 1.66
CA LEU A 84 -2.61 -3.47 0.91
C LEU A 84 -1.57 -4.43 0.32
N GLN A 85 -1.02 -5.34 1.13
CA GLN A 85 -0.01 -6.30 0.67
C GLN A 85 -0.57 -7.26 -0.41
N LEU A 86 -1.80 -7.73 -0.26
CA LEU A 86 -2.46 -8.55 -1.28
C LEU A 86 -2.68 -7.78 -2.58
N GLY A 87 -3.08 -6.51 -2.50
CA GLY A 87 -3.21 -5.63 -3.66
C GLY A 87 -1.89 -5.44 -4.40
N LEU A 88 -0.80 -5.20 -3.67
CA LEU A 88 0.56 -5.10 -4.24
C LEU A 88 1.00 -6.40 -4.91
N LEU A 89 0.69 -7.56 -4.32
CA LEU A 89 0.97 -8.86 -4.94
C LEU A 89 0.20 -9.05 -6.25
N TRP A 90 -1.07 -8.65 -6.31
CA TRP A 90 -1.86 -8.72 -7.55
C TRP A 90 -1.38 -7.73 -8.62
N LEU A 91 -0.97 -6.52 -8.23
CA LEU A 91 -0.33 -5.56 -9.13
C LEU A 91 0.97 -6.12 -9.71
N GLY A 92 1.81 -6.73 -8.88
CA GLY A 92 3.04 -7.40 -9.34
C GLY A 92 2.76 -8.58 -10.28
N ALA A 93 1.60 -9.22 -10.15
CA ALA A 93 1.11 -10.25 -11.07
C ALA A 93 0.43 -9.69 -12.34
N ASN A 94 0.36 -8.36 -12.49
CA ASN A 94 -0.39 -7.64 -13.53
C ASN A 94 -1.90 -7.96 -13.55
N ASP A 95 -2.47 -8.38 -12.43
CA ASP A 95 -3.90 -8.61 -12.29
C ASP A 95 -4.58 -7.40 -11.65
N ASN A 96 -4.77 -6.37 -12.48
CA ASN A 96 -5.34 -5.10 -12.05
C ASN A 96 -6.78 -5.23 -11.53
N ALA A 97 -7.54 -6.21 -12.02
CA ALA A 97 -8.91 -6.43 -11.57
C ALA A 97 -8.93 -6.92 -10.11
N ARG A 98 -8.19 -7.98 -9.79
CA ARG A 98 -8.10 -8.49 -8.42
C ARG A 98 -7.42 -7.49 -7.48
N ALA A 99 -6.43 -6.75 -7.97
CA ALA A 99 -5.83 -5.66 -7.21
C ALA A 99 -6.85 -4.58 -6.84
N ALA A 100 -7.68 -4.14 -7.79
CA ALA A 100 -8.68 -3.12 -7.53
C ALA A 100 -9.72 -3.58 -6.50
N ASP A 101 -10.22 -4.81 -6.64
CA ASP A 101 -11.22 -5.38 -5.73
C ASP A 101 -10.72 -5.44 -4.28
N VAL A 102 -9.47 -5.86 -4.07
CA VAL A 102 -8.91 -5.98 -2.70
C VAL A 102 -8.51 -4.62 -2.11
N LEU A 103 -8.12 -3.66 -2.94
CA LEU A 103 -7.69 -2.33 -2.50
C LEU A 103 -8.86 -1.38 -2.25
N GLN A 104 -10.01 -1.57 -2.91
CA GLN A 104 -11.17 -0.70 -2.81
C GLN A 104 -11.61 -0.40 -1.35
N PRO A 105 -11.69 -1.39 -0.43
CA PRO A 105 -12.05 -1.14 0.96
C PRO A 105 -11.10 -0.18 1.71
N LEU A 106 -9.86 0.00 1.25
CA LEU A 106 -8.94 0.96 1.88
C LEU A 106 -9.42 2.40 1.73
N THR A 107 -10.18 2.71 0.68
CA THR A 107 -10.76 4.04 0.47
C THR A 107 -11.91 4.38 1.44
N GLU A 108 -12.40 3.38 2.18
CA GLU A 108 -13.42 3.55 3.23
C GLU A 108 -12.80 3.85 4.60
N LEU A 109 -11.48 3.74 4.74
CA LEU A 109 -10.76 4.17 5.93
C LEU A 109 -10.87 5.68 6.11
N ALA A 110 -10.69 6.17 7.33
CA ALA A 110 -10.64 7.60 7.58
C ALA A 110 -9.52 8.26 6.76
N ASP A 111 -9.80 9.43 6.19
CA ASP A 111 -8.86 10.24 5.40
C ASP A 111 -7.61 10.70 6.18
N THR A 112 -7.65 10.58 7.50
CA THR A 112 -6.50 10.79 8.39
C THR A 112 -5.54 9.60 8.45
N GLN A 113 -5.92 8.45 7.88
CA GLN A 113 -5.07 7.26 7.83
C GLN A 113 -4.29 7.21 6.52
N ALA A 114 -3.00 6.95 6.61
CA ALA A 114 -2.15 6.84 5.42
C ALA A 114 -2.57 5.73 4.45
N LEU A 115 -3.10 4.60 4.96
CA LEU A 115 -3.56 3.49 4.14
C LEU A 115 -4.75 3.85 3.24
N HIS A 116 -5.58 4.82 3.65
CA HIS A 116 -6.62 5.38 2.79
C HIS A 116 -6.01 5.91 1.50
N HIS A 117 -5.04 6.79 1.66
CA HIS A 117 -4.37 7.50 0.57
C HIS A 117 -3.47 6.60 -0.26
N PHE A 118 -2.83 5.60 0.37
CA PHE A 118 -2.05 4.61 -0.38
C PHE A 118 -2.97 3.75 -1.24
N GLY A 119 -4.07 3.23 -0.68
CA GLY A 119 -5.07 2.48 -1.46
C GLY A 119 -5.63 3.30 -2.63
N ALA A 120 -6.01 4.56 -2.38
CA ALA A 120 -6.48 5.48 -3.42
C ALA A 120 -5.42 5.69 -4.52
N GLY A 121 -4.16 5.93 -4.14
CA GLY A 121 -3.05 6.11 -5.09
C GLY A 121 -2.83 4.89 -5.99
N LEU A 122 -2.88 3.68 -5.43
CA LEU A 122 -2.78 2.45 -6.21
C LEU A 122 -4.00 2.21 -7.13
N LEU A 123 -5.19 2.60 -6.71
CA LEU A 123 -6.40 2.52 -7.56
C LEU A 123 -6.35 3.52 -8.72
N HIS A 124 -5.83 4.73 -8.48
CA HIS A 124 -5.57 5.70 -9.55
C HIS A 124 -4.53 5.19 -10.55
N LEU A 125 -3.49 4.49 -10.08
CA LEU A 125 -2.52 3.82 -10.97
C LEU A 125 -3.16 2.78 -11.88
N ILE A 126 -4.05 1.94 -11.33
CA ILE A 126 -4.78 0.93 -12.11
C ILE A 126 -5.60 1.59 -13.23
N ARG A 127 -6.09 2.81 -12.99
CA ARG A 127 -6.88 3.61 -13.95
C ARG A 127 -6.03 4.51 -14.86
N GLU A 128 -4.71 4.45 -14.74
CA GLU A 128 -3.74 5.32 -15.44
C GLU A 128 -3.87 6.82 -15.10
N GLU A 129 -4.50 7.15 -13.98
CA GLU A 129 -4.71 8.50 -13.46
C GLU A 129 -3.45 8.96 -12.69
N LYS A 130 -2.35 9.18 -13.41
CA LYS A 130 -1.01 9.39 -12.81
C LYS A 130 -0.93 10.61 -11.88
N ALA A 131 -1.59 11.72 -12.23
CA ALA A 131 -1.52 12.95 -11.43
C ALA A 131 -2.24 12.78 -10.08
N GLU A 132 -3.41 12.15 -10.11
CA GLU A 132 -4.21 11.80 -8.95
C GLU A 132 -3.47 10.78 -8.07
N ALA A 133 -2.83 9.77 -8.68
CA ALA A 133 -2.00 8.81 -7.96
C ALA A 133 -0.88 9.50 -7.17
N VAL A 134 -0.12 10.41 -7.79
CA VAL A 134 0.93 11.19 -7.12
C VAL A 134 0.37 12.01 -5.96
N CYS A 135 -0.78 12.67 -6.16
CA CYS A 135 -1.42 13.47 -5.11
C CYS A 135 -1.81 12.61 -3.90
N SER A 136 -2.50 11.50 -4.13
CA SER A 136 -2.90 10.58 -3.05
C SER A 136 -1.67 10.00 -2.33
N LEU A 137 -0.66 9.51 -3.06
CA LEU A 137 0.53 8.92 -2.43
C LEU A 137 1.29 9.94 -1.56
N ASN A 138 1.41 11.18 -2.02
CA ASN A 138 2.02 12.25 -1.22
C ASN A 138 1.22 12.59 0.04
N ALA A 139 -0.11 12.58 -0.03
CA ALA A 139 -0.96 12.72 1.16
C ALA A 139 -0.75 11.56 2.14
N GLY A 140 -0.65 10.33 1.64
CA GLY A 140 -0.34 9.14 2.45
C GLY A 140 1.01 9.25 3.17
N VAL A 141 2.06 9.69 2.47
CA VAL A 141 3.39 9.94 3.04
C VAL A 141 3.33 11.00 4.15
N ALA A 142 2.59 12.09 3.94
CA ALA A 142 2.46 13.17 4.92
C ALA A 142 1.75 12.72 6.21
N LEU A 143 0.79 11.81 6.11
CA LEU A 143 0.02 11.29 7.25
C LEU A 143 0.74 10.16 8.00
N ASN A 144 1.56 9.38 7.30
CA ASN A 144 2.24 8.23 7.89
C ASN A 144 3.49 8.64 8.67
N THR A 145 3.28 9.06 9.90
CA THR A 145 4.36 9.37 10.85
C THR A 145 4.82 8.16 11.66
N ALA A 146 4.02 7.09 11.70
CA ALA A 146 4.24 5.93 12.57
C ALA A 146 5.00 4.76 11.92
N ILE A 147 4.94 4.61 10.58
CA ILE A 147 5.55 3.48 9.87
C ILE A 147 6.44 3.99 8.73
N PRO A 148 7.66 4.51 9.01
CA PRO A 148 8.52 5.09 7.98
C PRO A 148 8.84 4.18 6.78
N PRO A 149 9.01 2.85 6.91
CA PRO A 149 9.24 1.98 5.75
C PRO A 149 8.12 2.02 4.71
N LEU A 150 6.86 2.18 5.13
CA LEU A 150 5.71 2.28 4.21
C LEU A 150 5.77 3.57 3.36
N ASN A 151 6.46 4.62 3.84
CA ASN A 151 6.69 5.82 3.04
C ASN A 151 7.65 5.56 1.89
N LEU A 152 8.61 4.65 2.04
CA LEU A 152 9.57 4.33 0.99
C LEU A 152 8.86 3.71 -0.23
N ASP A 153 7.89 2.82 0.01
CA ASP A 153 7.10 2.22 -1.06
C ASP A 153 6.31 3.28 -1.84
N MET A 154 5.58 4.16 -1.13
CA MET A 154 4.83 5.25 -1.74
C MET A 154 5.74 6.23 -2.50
N GLN A 155 6.87 6.63 -1.91
CA GLN A 155 7.81 7.57 -2.52
C GLN A 155 8.48 6.99 -3.77
N LYS A 156 8.81 5.70 -3.75
CA LYS A 156 9.36 5.01 -4.93
C LYS A 156 8.38 5.03 -6.10
N ILE A 157 7.09 4.83 -5.82
CA ILE A 157 6.03 4.92 -6.83
C ILE A 157 5.90 6.36 -7.35
N VAL A 158 5.84 7.35 -6.45
CA VAL A 158 5.77 8.78 -6.82
C VAL A 158 6.93 9.16 -7.75
N GLN A 159 8.16 8.80 -7.37
CA GLN A 159 9.36 9.10 -8.15
C GLN A 159 9.28 8.51 -9.56
N GLN A 160 8.79 7.28 -9.71
CA GLN A 160 8.62 6.65 -11.03
C GLN A 160 7.58 7.40 -11.88
N LEU A 161 6.46 7.81 -11.28
CA LEU A 161 5.42 8.54 -12.00
C LEU A 161 5.85 9.94 -12.43
N GLU A 162 6.59 10.65 -11.57
CA GLU A 162 7.11 11.99 -11.88
C GLU A 162 8.16 11.98 -12.99
N GLN A 163 8.94 10.90 -13.12
CA GLN A 163 9.85 10.72 -14.25
C GLN A 163 9.13 10.54 -15.59
N ASP A 164 7.94 9.93 -15.55
CA ASP A 164 7.12 9.68 -16.74
C ASP A 164 6.22 10.87 -17.11
N LEU A 165 5.99 11.81 -16.17
CA LEU A 165 5.23 13.01 -16.43
C LEU A 165 6.09 13.97 -17.25
N PRO A 166 5.53 14.63 -18.30
CA PRO A 166 6.25 15.70 -18.96
C PRO A 166 6.64 16.72 -17.89
N ALA A 167 7.91 17.14 -17.90
CA ALA A 167 8.38 18.15 -16.96
C ALA A 167 7.41 19.33 -17.02
N ALA A 168 7.02 19.88 -15.87
CA ALA A 168 6.17 21.08 -15.83
C ALA A 168 6.78 22.28 -16.60
N ASN A 169 8.05 22.18 -17.01
CA ASN A 169 8.75 23.10 -17.91
C ASN A 169 8.39 22.97 -19.41
N ASP A 170 7.67 21.93 -19.84
CA ASP A 170 7.19 21.76 -21.21
C ASP A 170 5.70 22.13 -21.38
N ALA A 171 5.05 22.58 -20.30
CA ALA A 171 3.81 23.34 -20.46
C ALA A 171 4.15 24.58 -21.31
N PRO A 172 3.38 24.92 -22.35
CA PRO A 172 3.60 26.17 -23.08
C PRO A 172 3.60 27.28 -22.05
N GLN A 173 4.78 27.89 -21.84
CA GLN A 173 4.92 29.05 -20.99
C GLN A 173 3.89 30.05 -21.51
N ALA A 174 2.84 30.30 -20.72
CA ALA A 174 1.99 31.43 -20.97
C ALA A 174 2.93 32.62 -21.03
N ALA A 175 3.01 33.23 -22.22
CA ALA A 175 3.87 34.38 -22.46
C ALA A 175 3.69 35.36 -21.30
N PRO A 176 4.77 35.94 -20.74
CA PRO A 176 4.66 36.83 -19.60
C PRO A 176 3.64 37.91 -19.96
N ALA A 177 2.55 37.95 -19.18
CA ALA A 177 1.55 38.99 -19.30
C ALA A 177 2.28 40.32 -19.26
N ALA A 178 2.24 41.04 -20.38
CA ALA A 178 2.71 42.41 -20.43
C ALA A 178 1.99 43.16 -19.32
N THR A 179 2.77 43.67 -18.37
CA THR A 179 2.31 44.59 -17.35
C THR A 179 1.71 45.79 -18.06
N ASP A 180 0.39 45.93 -18.00
CA ASP A 180 -0.27 47.21 -18.25
C ASP A 180 -1.06 47.59 -17.00
N ASP A 181 -0.68 48.72 -16.45
CA ASP A 181 -1.26 49.37 -15.28
C ASP A 181 -2.74 49.65 -15.54
N GLY A 182 -3.62 49.14 -14.69
CA GLY A 182 -5.05 49.40 -14.87
C GLY A 182 -5.89 48.85 -13.74
N GLN A 183 -6.22 49.72 -12.81
CA GLN A 183 -7.31 49.60 -11.84
C GLN A 183 -8.51 48.81 -12.41
N HIS A 184 -8.95 47.73 -11.75
CA HIS A 184 -10.34 47.65 -11.31
C HIS A 184 -10.67 46.41 -10.47
N ILE A 185 -11.26 46.73 -9.34
CA ILE A 185 -11.95 45.93 -8.33
C ILE A 185 -13.25 45.32 -8.92
N LEU A 186 -13.48 44.04 -8.62
CA LEU A 186 -14.76 43.31 -8.50
C LEU A 186 -15.67 43.09 -9.72
N LEU A 187 -16.01 41.81 -9.91
CA LEU A 187 -17.35 41.23 -10.17
C LEU A 187 -18.38 42.12 -10.88
N SER A 188 -18.77 41.74 -12.11
CA SER A 188 -20.19 41.61 -12.48
C SER A 188 -20.39 40.96 -13.85
N ALA A 189 -21.22 39.92 -13.81
CA ALA A 189 -22.28 39.57 -14.77
C ALA A 189 -21.93 39.23 -16.24
N TYR A 190 -22.16 37.96 -16.57
CA TYR A 190 -23.26 37.53 -17.44
C TYR A 190 -23.87 38.64 -18.32
N THR A 191 -23.36 38.81 -19.55
CA THR A 191 -24.13 39.33 -20.68
C THR A 191 -23.52 38.86 -22.00
N GLY A 192 -24.36 38.27 -22.86
CA GLY A 192 -24.17 38.32 -24.32
C GLY A 192 -23.71 37.06 -25.05
N LEU A 193 -24.60 36.06 -25.17
CA LEU A 193 -24.60 35.20 -26.36
C LEU A 193 -24.78 36.07 -27.62
N ARG A 194 -23.92 35.80 -28.61
CA ARG A 194 -23.85 36.45 -29.92
C ARG A 194 -25.07 36.15 -30.81
N HIS A 195 -25.24 37.07 -31.76
CA HIS A 195 -25.99 37.01 -33.03
C HIS A 195 -26.24 35.62 -33.62
#